data_AF-A0A6A7K8K5-F1
#
_entry.id   AF-A0A6A7K8K5-F1
#
_cell.length_a   1.000
_cell.length_b   1.000
_cell.length_c   1.000
_cell.angle_alpha   90.00
_cell.angle_beta   90.00
_cell.angle_gamma   90.00
#
_symmetry.space_group_name_H-M   'P 1'
#
loop_
_entity.id
_entity.type
_entity.pdbx_description
1 polymer ?
#
loop_
_entity_poly.entity_id
_entity_poly.type
_entity_poly.pdbx_seq_one_letter_code
_entity_poly.pdbx_strand_id
1 'polypeptide(L)' 'MFEYTFEANEDIKLLTSHNLQQVNKKVITYENFTSTFLTYADGFSVEMKEYTDKVIIKSNRELVENGDGTLDVLI' A
#
# COMPACT_ATOMS: atom_id res chain seq x y z
N MET A 1 1.08 7.46 11.08
CA MET A 1 1.14 6.58 9.90
C MET A 1 -0.08 5.70 10.00
N PHE A 2 -0.94 5.75 8.98
CA PHE A 2 -2.19 4.98 8.95
C PHE A 2 -1.86 3.53 8.59
N GLU A 3 -2.61 2.59 9.15
CA GLU A 3 -2.40 1.15 8.97
C GLU A 3 -3.73 0.47 8.69
N TYR A 4 -3.75 -0.37 7.67
CA TYR A 4 -4.92 -1.09 7.17
C TYR A 4 -4.53 -2.56 7.04
N THR A 5 -5.37 -3.47 7.53
CA THR A 5 -5.15 -4.91 7.47
C THR A 5 -6.26 -5.57 6.69
N PHE A 6 -5.88 -6.45 5.78
CA PHE A 6 -6.76 -7.17 4.87
C PHE A 6 -6.43 -8.67 4.92
N GLU A 7 -7.42 -9.50 4.63
CA GLU A 7 -7.23 -10.94 4.53
C GLU A 7 -6.47 -11.28 3.22
N ALA A 8 -5.67 -12.36 3.19
CA ALA A 8 -4.80 -12.67 2.04
C ALA A 8 -5.51 -12.90 0.70
N ASN A 9 -6.83 -13.09 0.70
CA ASN A 9 -7.63 -13.35 -0.50
C ASN A 9 -8.50 -12.15 -0.93
N GLU A 10 -8.37 -10.99 -0.29
CA GLU A 10 -9.07 -9.77 -0.71
C GLU A 10 -8.34 -9.14 -1.90
N ASP A 11 -9.05 -8.90 -3.01
CA ASP A 11 -8.52 -8.16 -4.17
C ASP A 11 -8.52 -6.67 -3.84
N ILE A 12 -7.43 -6.19 -3.24
CA ILE A 12 -7.28 -4.80 -2.82
C ILE A 12 -6.61 -4.01 -3.93
N LYS A 13 -7.23 -2.92 -4.36
CA LYS A 13 -6.68 -2.00 -5.36
C LYS A 13 -6.48 -0.63 -4.75
N LEU A 14 -5.23 -0.18 -4.71
CA LEU A 14 -4.87 1.17 -4.32
C LEU A 14 -4.84 2.07 -5.57
N LEU A 15 -5.81 2.97 -5.65
CA LEU A 15 -5.88 4.01 -6.66
C LEU A 15 -5.05 5.21 -6.22
N THR A 16 -4.32 5.78 -7.18
CA THR A 16 -3.49 6.96 -6.93
C THR A 16 -3.38 7.76 -8.22
N SER A 17 -3.53 9.08 -8.12
CA SER A 17 -3.26 10.01 -9.21
C SER A 17 -1.77 10.37 -9.33
N HIS A 18 -0.94 9.87 -8.40
CA HIS A 18 0.50 10.10 -8.41
C HIS A 18 1.15 9.37 -9.58
N ASN A 19 2.13 10.03 -10.21
CA ASN A 19 2.81 9.46 -11.36
C ASN A 19 3.67 8.24 -10.97
N LEU A 20 3.25 7.05 -11.43
CA LEU A 20 3.94 5.79 -11.20
C LEU A 20 5.35 5.74 -11.80
N GLN A 21 5.67 6.56 -12.81
CA GLN A 21 7.04 6.60 -13.34
C GLN A 21 8.05 7.26 -12.40
N GLN A 22 7.57 7.92 -11.35
CA GLN A 22 8.41 8.58 -10.33
C GLN A 22 8.38 7.85 -8.99
N VAL A 23 7.90 6.61 -8.97
CA VAL A 23 7.88 5.81 -7.75
C VAL A 23 9.22 5.12 -7.55
N ASN A 24 9.85 5.35 -6.40
CA ASN A 24 10.93 4.50 -5.92
C ASN A 24 10.30 3.26 -5.29
N LYS A 25 10.55 2.08 -5.88
CA LYS A 25 10.10 0.80 -5.36
C LYS A 25 11.28 0.06 -4.71
N LYS A 26 11.12 -0.32 -3.45
CA LYS A 26 12.05 -1.20 -2.73
C LYS A 26 11.31 -2.42 -2.21
N VAL A 27 11.81 -3.61 -2.49
CA VAL A 27 11.25 -4.87 -1.99
C VAL A 27 12.25 -5.52 -1.04
N ILE A 28 11.79 -5.94 0.13
CA ILE A 28 12.57 -6.66 1.13
C ILE A 28 11.80 -7.91 1.51
N THR A 29 12.38 -9.08 1.29
CA THR A 29 11.79 -10.35 1.71
C THR A 29 12.32 -10.73 3.08
N TYR A 30 11.41 -11.01 4.00
CA TYR A 30 11.68 -11.55 5.33
C TYR A 30 11.24 -13.02 5.37
N GLU A 31 11.56 -13.71 6.47
CA GLU A 31 11.17 -15.12 6.66
C GLU A 31 9.65 -15.33 6.57
N ASN A 32 8.86 -14.39 7.09
CA ASN A 32 7.41 -14.54 7.26
C ASN A 32 6.57 -13.63 6.36
N PHE A 33 7.18 -12.68 5.64
CA PHE A 33 6.46 -11.75 4.77
C PHE A 33 7.38 -11.09 3.75
N THR A 34 6.79 -10.58 2.66
CA THR A 34 7.46 -9.66 1.74
C THR A 34 7.01 -8.24 2.02
N SER A 35 7.94 -7.30 2.11
CA SER A 35 7.67 -5.88 2.32
C SER A 35 8.00 -5.09 1.07
N THR A 36 7.01 -4.43 0.49
CA THR A 36 7.15 -3.53 -0.65
C THR A 36 6.97 -2.09 -0.19
N PHE A 37 8.00 -1.27 -0.36
CA PHE A 37 7.95 0.16 -0.13
C PHE A 37 7.82 0.89 -1.45
N LEU A 38 6.84 1.79 -1.53
CA LEU A 38 6.62 2.72 -2.63
C LEU A 38 6.81 4.13 -2.07
N THR A 39 7.75 4.89 -2.61
CA THR A 39 7.96 6.30 -2.25
C THR A 39 7.87 7.15 -3.49
N TYR A 40 6.92 8.07 -3.51
CA TYR A 40 6.66 8.99 -4.61
C TYR A 40 7.45 10.29 -4.43
N ALA A 41 7.70 11.00 -5.53
CA ALA A 41 8.53 12.20 -5.54
C ALA A 41 7.98 13.36 -4.67
N ASP A 42 6.66 13.38 -4.45
CA ASP A 42 5.96 14.37 -3.62
C ASP A 42 5.98 14.02 -2.11
N GLY A 43 6.69 12.94 -1.75
CA GLY A 43 6.80 12.48 -0.37
C GLY A 43 5.66 11.56 0.08
N PHE A 44 4.69 11.23 -0.78
CA PHE A 44 3.75 10.15 -0.47
C PHE A 44 4.49 8.81 -0.37
N SER A 45 4.17 8.01 0.65
CA SER A 45 4.79 6.70 0.83
C SER A 45 3.79 5.65 1.31
N VAL A 46 4.00 4.44 0.79
CA VAL A 46 3.21 3.25 1.11
C VAL A 46 4.17 2.10 1.41
N GLU A 47 3.92 1.38 2.48
CA GLU A 47 4.56 0.10 2.79
C GLU A 47 3.49 -0.99 2.76
N MET A 48 3.66 -1.99 1.91
CA MET A 48 2.80 -3.17 1.84
C MET A 48 3.55 -4.37 2.41
N LYS A 49 2.99 -5.04 3.41
CA LYS A 49 3.53 -6.27 3.99
C LYS A 49 2.61 -7.43 3.66
N GLU A 50 3.09 -8.34 2.84
CA GLU A 50 2.36 -9.49 2.35
C GLU A 50 2.80 -10.72 3.15
N TYR A 51 1.93 -11.16 4.08
CA TYR A 51 2.05 -12.41 4.82
C TYR A 51 1.26 -13.50 4.09
N THR A 52 1.40 -14.75 4.53
CA THR A 52 0.64 -15.88 3.98
C THR A 52 -0.88 -15.74 4.18
N ASP A 53 -1.30 -15.13 5.28
CA ASP A 53 -2.70 -15.05 5.74
C ASP A 53 -3.30 -13.64 5.63
N LYS A 54 -2.48 -12.61 5.48
CA LYS A 54 -2.94 -11.22 5.46
C LYS A 54 -2.02 -10.28 4.69
N VAL A 55 -2.57 -9.14 4.32
CA VAL A 55 -1.82 -8.00 3.79
C VAL A 55 -1.98 -6.82 4.74
N ILE A 56 -0.88 -6.18 5.10
CA ILE A 56 -0.89 -4.93 5.87
C ILE A 56 -0.40 -3.80 4.97
N ILE A 57 -1.23 -2.79 4.77
CA ILE A 57 -0.86 -1.56 4.06
C ILE A 57 -0.66 -0.47 5.10
N LYS A 58 0.52 0.16 5.08
CA LYS A 58 0.79 1.36 5.87
C LYS A 58 1.02 2.53 4.94
N SER A 59 0.45 3.68 5.28
CA SER A 59 0.61 4.89 4.49
C SER A 59 0.87 6.11 5.36
N ASN A 60 1.67 7.04 4.85
CA ASN A 60 1.89 8.33 5.49
C ASN A 60 0.76 9.34 5.24
N ARG A 61 -0.20 9.03 4.36
CA ARG A 61 -1.45 9.77 4.15
C ARG A 61 -2.64 8.84 4.39
N GLU A 62 -3.80 9.43 4.66
CA GLU A 62 -5.02 8.65 4.91
C GLU A 62 -5.55 8.07 3.60
N LEU A 63 -5.97 6.80 3.64
CA LEU A 63 -6.66 6.12 2.55
C LEU A 63 -8.16 6.10 2.82
N VAL A 64 -8.94 6.35 1.78
CA VAL A 64 -10.42 6.32 1.81
C VAL A 64 -10.91 5.13 1.01
N GLU A 65 -11.82 4.37 1.59
CA GLU A 65 -12.50 3.28 0.89
C GLU A 65 -13.65 3.83 0.02
N ASN A 66 -13.66 3.47 -1.26
CA ASN A 66 -14.65 3.96 -2.23
C ASN A 66 -15.97 3.14 -2.24
N GLY A 67 -16.10 2.12 -1.39
CA GLY A 67 -17.27 1.24 -1.32
C GLY A 67 -17.37 0.20 -2.44
N ASP A 68 -16.37 0.15 -3.33
CA ASP A 68 -16.24 -0.84 -4.41
C ASP A 68 -15.03 -1.78 -4.21
N GLY A 69 -14.41 -1.75 -3.02
CA GLY A 69 -13.20 -2.49 -2.69
C GLY A 69 -11.90 -1.79 -3.11
N THR A 70 -11.98 -0.60 -3.71
CA THR A 70 -10.79 0.24 -3.98
C THR A 70 -10.51 1.22 -2.83
N LEU A 71 -9.23 1.47 -2.60
CA LEU A 71 -8.73 2.47 -1.67
C LEU A 71 -8.14 3.63 -2.47
N ASP A 72 -8.54 4.85 -2.16
CA ASP A 72 -7.99 6.07 -2.75
C ASP A 72 -7.13 6.83 -1.75
N VAL A 73 -6.11 7.51 -2.26
CA VAL A 73 -5.26 8.42 -1.47
C VAL A 73 -5.92 9.80 -1.46
N LEU A 74 -6.29 10.29 -0.27
CA LEU A 74 -6.74 11.68 -0.11
C LEU A 74 -5.55 12.63 -0.31
N ILE A 75 -5.66 13.51 -1.31
CA ILE A 75 -4.66 14.53 -1.67
C ILE A 75 -5.03 15.85 -1.03
#